data_AF-A0A1Y0N2Y7-F1
#
_entry.id   AF-A0A1Y0N2Y7-F1
#
_cell.length_a   1.000
_cell.length_b   1.000
_cell.length_c   1.000
_cell.angle_alpha   90.00
_cell.angle_beta   90.00
_cell.angle_gamma   90.00
#
_symmetry.space_group_name_H-M   'P 1'
#
loop_
_entity.id
_entity.type
_entity.pdbx_description
1 polymer ?
#
loop_
_entity_poly.entity_id
_entity_poly.type
_entity_poly.pdbx_seq_one_letter_code
_entity_poly.pdbx_strand_id
1 'polypeptide(L)' 'MDLFSRQIIGWSMNERMTSDLAHNALLMAVWRRKPKSEVMVHSDQGSQFSSYDW' A
#
# COMPACT_ATOMS: atom_id res chain seq x y z
N MET A 1 3.64 4.24 3.56
CA MET A 1 4.17 4.78 4.85
C MET A 1 3.01 5.32 5.65
N ASP A 2 3.00 5.19 6.98
CA ASP A 2 2.08 5.96 7.81
C ASP A 2 2.58 7.40 7.92
N LEU A 3 1.79 8.36 7.42
CA LEU A 3 2.23 9.76 7.35
C LEU A 3 2.36 10.40 8.73
N PHE A 4 1.53 10.00 9.70
CA PHE A 4 1.57 10.55 11.05
C PHE A 4 2.84 10.11 11.80
N SER A 5 3.10 8.80 11.88
CA SER A 5 4.24 8.27 12.62
C SER A 5 5.53 8.15 11.81
N ARG A 6 5.47 8.37 10.49
CA ARG A 6 6.58 8.14 9.55
C ARG A 6 7.10 6.69 9.53
N GLN A 7 6.30 5.73 9.98
CA GLN A 7 6.69 4.32 9.97
C GLN A 7 6.35 3.64 8.65
N ILE A 8 7.21 2.72 8.22
CA ILE A 8 6.86 1.74 7.18
C ILE A 8 6.03 0.63 7.83
N ILE A 9 4.78 0.50 7.40
CA ILE A 9 3.78 -0.37 8.04
C ILE A 9 3.33 -1.54 7.14
N GLY A 10 3.84 -1.60 5.92
CA GLY A 10 3.62 -2.68 4.95
C GLY A 10 4.61 -2.54 3.79
N TRP A 11 5.04 -3.68 3.25
CA TRP A 11 5.96 -3.79 2.12
C TRP A 11 5.70 -5.14 1.42
N SER A 12 5.97 -5.24 0.12
CA SER A 12 6.00 -6.54 -0.58
C SER A 12 7.06 -6.48 -1.67
N MET A 13 7.69 -7.60 -1.99
CA MET A 13 8.76 -7.70 -2.98
C MET A 13 8.59 -8.96 -3.81
N ASN A 14 8.88 -8.84 -5.10
CA ASN A 14 8.92 -9.95 -6.06
C ASN A 14 9.91 -9.58 -7.18
N GLU A 15 10.34 -10.57 -7.96
CA GLU A 15 11.27 -10.42 -9.08
C GLU A 15 10.67 -9.58 -10.25
N ARG A 16 9.33 -9.48 -10.31
CA ARG A 16 8.60 -8.66 -11.29
C ARG A 16 7.71 -7.65 -10.58
N MET A 17 7.64 -6.43 -11.12
CA MET A 17 6.62 -5.47 -10.73
C MET A 17 5.24 -5.95 -11.19
N THR A 18 4.36 -6.17 -10.22
CA THR A 18 2.97 -6.60 -10.41
C THR A 18 2.06 -5.80 -9.48
N SER A 19 0.78 -5.65 -9.83
CA SER A 19 -0.22 -4.98 -9.00
C SER A 19 -0.35 -5.63 -7.61
N ASP A 20 -0.10 -6.94 -7.52
CA ASP A 20 -0.14 -7.70 -6.26
C ASP A 20 0.85 -7.17 -5.21
N LEU A 21 1.96 -6.57 -5.61
CA LEU A 21 2.91 -6.00 -4.65
C LEU A 21 2.30 -4.86 -3.84
N ALA A 22 1.57 -3.95 -4.49
CA ALA A 22 0.88 -2.87 -3.81
C ALA A 22 -0.28 -3.38 -2.95
N HIS A 23 -1.09 -4.30 -3.49
CA HIS A 23 -2.19 -4.91 -2.73
C HIS A 23 -1.70 -5.59 -1.45
N ASN A 24 -0.65 -6.39 -1.54
CA ASN A 24 -0.09 -7.08 -0.37
C ASN A 24 0.48 -6.10 0.65
N ALA A 25 1.23 -5.08 0.21
CA ALA A 25 1.75 -4.04 1.10
C ALA A 25 0.62 -3.27 1.81
N LEU A 26 -0.47 -2.97 1.10
CA LEU A 26 -1.64 -2.29 1.66
C LEU A 26 -2.38 -3.18 2.67
N LEU A 27 -2.62 -4.45 2.37
CA LEU A 27 -3.25 -5.41 3.29
C LEU A 27 -2.46 -5.54 4.60
N MET A 28 -1.12 -5.63 4.51
CA MET A 28 -0.25 -5.62 5.69
C MET A 28 -0.41 -4.35 6.53
N ALA A 29 -0.45 -3.18 5.88
CA ALA A 29 -0.64 -1.91 6.55
C ALA A 29 -1.97 -1.86 7.32
N VAL A 30 -3.07 -2.32 6.69
CA VAL A 30 -4.41 -2.39 7.29
C VAL A 30 -4.42 -3.34 8.48
N TRP A 31 -3.88 -4.55 8.34
CA TRP A 31 -3.84 -5.52 9.44
C TRP A 31 -2.99 -5.07 10.62
N ARG A 32 -1.88 -4.36 10.35
CA ARG A 32 -0.99 -3.85 11.39
C ARG A 32 -1.62 -2.71 12.18
N ARG A 33 -2.34 -1.80 11.51
CA ARG A 33 -2.91 -0.59 12.14
C ARG A 33 -4.35 -0.75 12.62
N LYS A 34 -5.11 -1.68 12.03
CA LYS A 34 -6.52 -1.95 12.36
C LYS A 34 -7.35 -0.66 12.49
N PRO A 35 -7.34 0.21 11.46
CA PRO A 35 -8.02 1.50 11.54
C PRO A 35 -9.49 1.32 11.90
N LYS A 36 -10.00 2.20 12.76
CA LYS A 36 -11.40 2.20 13.23
C LYS A 36 -12.28 3.22 12.51
N SER A 37 -11.63 4.17 11.85
CA SER A 37 -12.24 5.16 10.98
C SER A 37 -11.72 4.96 9.56
N GLU A 38 -12.38 5.62 8.61
CA GLU A 38 -11.89 5.72 7.25
C GLU A 38 -10.46 6.31 7.22
N VAL A 39 -9.67 5.87 6.25
CA VAL A 39 -8.29 6.32 6.04
C VAL A 39 -8.08 6.63 4.56
N MET A 40 -7.33 7.69 4.28
CA MET A 40 -6.95 8.04 2.92
C MET A 40 -5.66 7.33 2.53
N VAL A 41 -5.70 6.57 1.44
CA VAL A 41 -4.51 5.98 0.82
C VAL A 41 -4.07 6.91 -0.31
N HIS A 42 -2.82 7.34 -0.27
CA HIS A 42 -2.21 8.12 -1.35
C HIS A 42 -1.21 7.25 -2.11
N SER A 43 -1.47 7.03 -3.39
CA SER A 43 -0.49 6.55 -4.36
C SER A 43 -0.12 7.73 -5.25
N ASP A 44 1.17 7.93 -5.48
CA ASP A 44 1.69 8.95 -6.38
C ASP A 44 1.57 8.55 -7.87
N GLN A 45 0.95 7.39 -8.16
CA GLN A 45 0.74 6.81 -9.49
C GLN A 45 1.82 7.23 -10.50
N GLY A 46 3.07 6.85 -10.22
CA GLY A 46 4.12 6.90 -11.22
C GLY A 46 3.79 6.02 -12.44
N SER A 47 4.53 6.20 -13.55
CA SER A 47 4.29 5.61 -14.88
C SER A 47 4.15 4.07 -14.98
N GLN A 48 4.19 3.35 -13.85
CA GLN A 48 4.17 1.88 -13.77
C GLN A 48 3.00 1.30 -12.97
N PHE A 49 2.11 2.12 -12.40
CA PHE A 49 0.87 1.67 -11.76
C PHE A 49 -0.35 2.09 -12.58
N SER A 50 -0.53 1.45 -13.74
CA SER A 50 -1.70 1.63 -14.62
C SER A 50 -2.72 0.47 -14.54
N SER A 51 -2.66 -0.36 -13.49
CA SER A 51 -3.68 -1.40 -13.29
C SER A 51 -5.01 -0.79 -12.84
N TYR A 52 -6.11 -1.32 -13.38
CA TYR A 52 -7.48 -0.98 -13.01
C TYR A 52 -8.01 -1.81 -11.82
N ASP A 53 -7.19 -2.68 -11.24
CA ASP A 53 -7.56 -3.45 -10.06
C ASP A 53 -7.50 -2.54 -8.82
N TRP A 54 -8.66 -2.14 -8.31
CA TRP A 54 -8.85 -1.42 -7.04
C TRP A 54 -10.16 -1.85 -6.36
#